data_AF-A0A1S1WWN3-F1
#
_entry.id   AF-A0A1S1WWN3-F1
#
_cell.length_a   1.000
_cell.length_b   1.000
_cell.length_c   1.000
_cell.angle_alpha   90.00
_cell.angle_beta   90.00
_cell.angle_gamma   90.00
#
_symmetry.space_group_name_H-M   'P 1'
#
loop_
_entity.id
_entity.type
_entity.pdbx_description
1 polymer ?
#
loop_
_entity_poly.entity_id
_entity_poly.type
_entity_poly.pdbx_seq_one_letter_code
_entity_poly.pdbx_strand_id
1 'polypeptide(L)' 'MAAIQQRAEGRKLISSTEDWCIASQRMFQQLGWQKIGALDNLNKDGSSEFFYAVDLLAASQPAAGNISASKPRQIRADP' A
#
# COMPACT_ATOMS: atom_id res chain seq x y z
N MET A 1 -13.75 -10.62 12.20
CA MET A 1 -12.60 -11.36 11.63
C MET A 1 -12.77 -11.64 10.13
N ALA A 2 -13.70 -12.51 9.72
CA ALA A 2 -13.85 -12.91 8.31
C ALA A 2 -14.04 -11.72 7.34
N ALA A 3 -14.83 -10.71 7.71
CA ALA A 3 -15.04 -9.51 6.89
C ALA A 3 -13.78 -8.63 6.72
N ILE A 4 -12.90 -8.58 7.73
CA ILE A 4 -11.62 -7.85 7.63
C ILE A 4 -10.70 -8.58 6.67
N GLN A 5 -10.63 -9.92 6.80
CA GLN A 5 -9.79 -10.76 5.97
C GLN A 5 -10.19 -10.69 4.49
N GLN A 6 -11.49 -10.76 4.19
CA GLN A 6 -12.00 -10.60 2.82
C GLN A 6 -11.71 -9.22 2.22
N ARG A 7 -11.81 -8.15 3.02
CA ARG A 7 -11.52 -6.78 2.56
C ARG A 7 -10.02 -6.49 2.43
N ALA A 8 -9.18 -7.32 3.04
CA ALA A 8 -7.73 -7.22 3.01
C ALA A 8 -7.07 -8.12 1.94
N GLU A 9 -7.85 -8.77 1.08
CA GLU A 9 -7.33 -9.65 0.03
C GLU A 9 -6.44 -8.89 -0.98
N GLY A 10 -5.39 -9.55 -1.48
CA GLY A 10 -4.45 -9.00 -2.49
C GLY A 10 -3.14 -8.45 -1.92
N ARG A 11 -2.49 -7.54 -2.65
CA ARG A 11 -1.26 -6.85 -2.22
C ARG A 11 -1.60 -5.56 -1.48
N LYS A 12 -2.00 -5.68 -0.22
CA LYS A 12 -2.33 -4.55 0.65
C LYS A 12 -1.36 -4.47 1.81
N LEU A 13 -1.00 -3.26 2.23
CA LEU A 13 -0.49 -3.05 3.59
C LEU A 13 -1.68 -2.93 4.53
N ILE A 14 -1.55 -3.55 5.70
CA ILE A 14 -2.55 -3.51 6.75
C ILE A 14 -1.91 -2.87 7.98
N SER A 15 -2.63 -1.94 8.59
CA SER A 15 -2.27 -1.32 9.86
C SER A 15 -3.52 -1.18 10.71
N SER A 16 -3.33 -0.94 12.00
CA SER A 16 -4.43 -0.77 12.93
C SER A 16 -4.14 0.35 13.92
N THR A 17 -5.21 0.90 14.48
CA THR A 17 -5.10 1.86 15.59
C THR A 17 -6.34 1.76 16.47
N GLU A 18 -6.16 2.08 17.75
CA GLU A 18 -7.25 2.12 18.72
C GLU A 18 -8.33 3.15 18.34
N ASP A 19 -9.57 2.85 18.70
CA ASP A 19 -10.76 3.66 18.42
C ASP A 19 -10.68 5.09 18.99
N TRP A 20 -9.98 5.28 20.09
CA TRP A 20 -9.76 6.57 20.73
C TRP A 20 -8.61 7.37 20.10
N CYS A 21 -7.74 6.75 19.30
CA CYS A 21 -6.58 7.40 18.70
C CYS A 21 -6.95 8.16 17.42
N ILE A 22 -7.68 9.28 17.59
CA ILE A 22 -8.21 10.09 16.49
C ILE A 22 -7.11 10.63 15.56
N ALA A 23 -5.92 10.92 16.09
CA ALA A 23 -4.80 11.43 15.30
C ALA A 23 -4.33 10.43 14.22
N SER A 24 -4.11 9.17 14.62
CA SER A 24 -3.72 8.10 13.69
C SER A 24 -4.82 7.80 12.67
N GLN A 25 -6.09 7.79 13.09
CA GLN A 25 -7.23 7.60 12.18
C GLN A 25 -7.29 8.68 11.09
N ARG A 26 -7.06 9.95 11.44
CA ARG A 26 -6.98 11.05 10.48
C ARG A 26 -5.79 10.91 9.54
N MET A 27 -4.63 10.51 10.07
CA MET A 27 -3.43 10.29 9.25
C MET A 27 -3.66 9.19 8.21
N PHE A 28 -4.28 8.07 8.59
CA PHE A 28 -4.64 7.01 7.65
C PHE A 28 -5.57 7.49 6.54
N GLN A 29 -6.64 8.23 6.89
CA GLN A 29 -7.55 8.80 5.90
C GLN A 29 -6.84 9.75 4.92
N GLN A 30 -5.96 10.62 5.42
CA GLN A 30 -5.18 11.55 4.59
C GLN A 30 -4.20 10.84 3.66
N LEU A 31 -3.63 9.72 4.08
CA LEU A 31 -2.74 8.89 3.27
C LEU A 31 -3.49 7.96 2.31
N GLY A 32 -4.82 8.05 2.23
CA GLY A 32 -5.64 7.23 1.34
C GLY A 32 -5.87 5.80 1.82
N TRP A 33 -5.59 5.50 3.08
CA TRP A 33 -5.91 4.20 3.67
C TRP A 33 -7.40 4.11 3.97
N GLN A 34 -7.98 2.94 3.68
CA GLN A 34 -9.40 2.68 3.87
C GLN A 34 -9.63 1.87 5.14
N LYS A 35 -10.59 2.30 5.97
CA LYS A 35 -11.03 1.50 7.13
C LYS A 35 -11.76 0.26 6.61
N ILE A 36 -11.20 -0.93 6.87
CA ILE A 36 -11.76 -2.20 6.41
C ILE A 36 -12.59 -2.90 7.49
N GLY A 37 -12.40 -2.55 8.76
CA GLY A 37 -13.25 -3.04 9.84
C GLY A 37 -12.81 -2.59 11.23
N ALA A 38 -13.45 -3.19 12.23
CA ALA A 38 -13.14 -3.02 13.63
C ALA A 38 -13.24 -4.37 14.34
N LEU A 39 -12.49 -4.54 15.43
CA LEU A 39 -12.68 -5.60 16.42
C LEU A 39 -12.92 -4.95 17.77
N ASP A 40 -14.11 -5.17 18.31
CA ASP A 40 -14.52 -4.59 19.59
C ASP A 40 -13.88 -5.35 20.76
N ASN A 41 -13.51 -4.63 21.82
CA ASN A 41 -12.88 -5.18 23.02
C ASN A 41 -11.63 -6.05 22.75
N LEU A 42 -10.83 -5.67 21.75
CA LEU A 42 -9.61 -6.42 21.40
C LEU A 42 -8.47 -6.15 22.39
N ASN A 43 -8.36 -4.90 22.85
CA ASN A 43 -7.26 -4.46 23.69
C ASN A 43 -7.50 -4.79 25.17
N LYS A 44 -6.41 -4.82 25.95
CA LYS A 44 -6.45 -5.20 27.38
C LYS A 44 -7.34 -4.28 28.22
N ASP A 45 -7.48 -3.04 27.80
CA ASP A 45 -8.33 -2.02 28.43
C ASP A 45 -9.80 -2.08 27.96
N GLY A 46 -10.14 -3.00 27.05
CA GLY A 46 -11.47 -3.14 26.46
C GLY A 46 -11.72 -2.20 25.28
N SER A 47 -10.74 -1.41 24.84
CA SER A 47 -10.89 -0.57 23.65
C SER A 47 -10.97 -1.41 22.36
N SER A 48 -11.57 -0.82 21.33
CA SER A 48 -11.71 -1.44 20.02
C SER A 48 -10.52 -1.11 19.13
N GLU A 49 -10.15 -2.05 18.27
CA GLU A 49 -9.09 -1.84 17.29
C GLU A 49 -9.71 -1.61 15.91
N PHE A 50 -9.34 -0.51 15.25
CA PHE A 50 -9.75 -0.22 13.88
C PHE A 50 -8.67 -0.65 12.89
N PHE A 51 -9.08 -1.36 11.85
CA PHE A 51 -8.18 -1.88 10.83
C PHE A 51 -8.29 -1.08 9.55
N TYR A 52 -7.15 -0.71 8.99
CA TYR A 52 -7.01 0.06 7.77
C TYR A 52 -6.17 -0.71 6.76
N ALA A 53 -6.49 -0.57 5.48
CA ALA A 53 -5.70 -1.12 4.40
C ALA A 53 -5.48 -0.11 3.28
N VAL A 54 -4.33 -0.21 2.63
CA VAL A 54 -4.02 0.52 1.40
C VAL A 54 -3.49 -0.47 0.37
N ASP A 55 -3.91 -0.30 -0.89
CA ASP A 55 -3.32 -1.05 -1.98
C ASP A 55 -1.88 -0.62 -2.21
N LEU A 56 -0.98 -1.58 -2.19
CA LEU A 56 0.32 -1.39 -2.81
C LEU A 56 0.06 -1.47 -4.30
N LEU A 57 -0.10 -0.31 -4.96
CA LEU A 57 0.19 -0.24 -6.38
C LEU A 57 1.55 -0.93 -6.53
N ALA A 58 1.60 -2.04 -7.27
CA ALA A 58 2.88 -2.51 -7.76
C ALA A 58 3.51 -1.26 -8.37
N ALA A 59 4.65 -0.82 -7.83
CA ALA A 59 5.45 0.22 -8.46
C ALA A 59 5.77 -0.29 -9.87
N SER A 60 4.85 -0.05 -10.79
CA SER A 60 4.82 -0.68 -12.09
C SER A 60 5.51 0.31 -12.99
N GLN A 61 6.81 0.06 -13.07
CA GLN A 61 7.74 0.53 -14.09
C GLN A 61 8.22 1.99 -13.93
N PRO A 62 9.54 2.24 -14.10
CA PRO A 62 9.98 3.60 -14.38
C PRO A 62 9.20 4.07 -15.60
N ALA A 63 8.80 5.35 -15.60
CA ALA A 63 8.27 6.00 -16.79
C ALA A 63 9.13 5.58 -17.98
N ALA A 64 8.51 5.01 -19.02
CA ALA A 64 9.19 4.73 -20.28
C ALA A 64 9.59 6.07 -20.91
N GLY A 65 10.62 6.70 -20.34
CA GLY A 65 11.35 7.78 -20.95
C GLY A 65 12.11 7.17 -22.11
N ASN A 66 11.75 7.59 -23.31
CA ASN A 66 12.33 7.19 -24.60
C ASN A 66 13.85 7.03 -24.53
N ILE A 67 14.34 5.83 -24.26
CA ILE A 67 15.68 5.42 -24.69
C ILE A 67 15.57 5.16 -26.19
N SER A 68 15.70 6.24 -26.96
CA SER A 68 16.00 6.11 -28.39
C SER A 68 17.32 5.37 -28.46
N ALA A 69 17.26 4.06 -28.75
CA ALA A 69 18.44 3.23 -28.93
C ALA A 69 19.25 3.85 -30.07
N SER A 70 20.30 4.59 -29.73
CA SER A 70 21.29 5.04 -30.69
C SER A 70 21.83 3.79 -31.38
N LYS A 71 21.58 3.69 -32.70
CA LYS A 71 22.01 2.59 -33.56
C LYS A 71 23.46 2.21 -33.23
N PRO A 72 23.81 0.92 -33.05
CA PRO A 72 25.19 0.54 -32.78
C PRO A 72 26.08 1.06 -33.91
N ARG A 73 27.11 1.84 -33.55
CA ARG A 73 28.13 2.29 -34.50
C ARG A 73 28.87 1.04 -34.98
N GLN A 74 28.65 0.63 -36.24
CA GLN A 74 29.46 -0.44 -36.82
C GLN A 74 30.90 0.06 -36.91
N ILE A 75 31.77 -0.49 -36.07
CA ILE A 75 33.20 -0.33 -36.21
C ILE A 75 33.62 -1.37 -37.25
N ARG A 76 33.89 -0.91 -38.48
CA ARG A 76 34.54 -1.75 -39.49
C ARG A 76 35.97 -1.99 -39.02
N ALA A 77 36.37 -3.24 -38.85
CA ALA A 77 37.77 -3.61 -38.82
C ALA A 77 38.27 -3.55 -40.28
N ASP A 78 39.19 -2.63 -40.57
CA ASP A 78 39.93 -2.64 -41.83
C ASP A 78 40.95 -3.80 -41.82
N PRO A 79 41.22 -4.41 -43.00
CA PRO A 79 42.06 -5.61 -43.14
C PRO A 79 43.55 -5.37 -42.87
#